data_AF-A0A961F9M5-F1
#
_entry.id   AF-A0A961F9M5-F1
#
_cell.length_a   1.000
_cell.length_b   1.000
_cell.length_c   1.000
_cell.angle_alpha   90.00
_cell.angle_beta   90.00
_cell.angle_gamma   90.00
#
_symmetry.space_group_name_H-M   'P 1'
#
loop_
_entity.id
_entity.type
_entity.pdbx_description
1 polymer ?
#
loop_
_entity_poly.entity_id
_entity_poly.type
_entity_poly.pdbx_seq_one_letter_code
_entity_poly.pdbx_strand_id
1 'polypeptide(L)'
;MAGSWALRAGALYMALVFPAAVLLGVLRVVVLTPALGPLRAVALELPLVLALAWIVARRLLRARPAPPGARLAMGAVAFCLLMLAELALAV
;
A
#
# COMPACT_ATOMS: atom_id res chain seq x y z
N MET A 1 -6.70 23.06 -10.73
CA MET A 1 -5.42 22.62 -10.11
C MET A 1 -5.59 21.31 -9.32
N ALA A 2 -6.20 20.27 -9.90
CA ALA A 2 -6.46 19.00 -9.19
C ALA A 2 -5.24 18.04 -9.16
N GLY A 3 -4.27 18.23 -10.06
CA GLY A 3 -3.13 17.31 -10.22
C GLY A 3 -2.16 17.28 -9.03
N SER A 4 -1.89 18.43 -8.40
CA SER A 4 -0.95 18.50 -7.26
C SER A 4 -1.46 17.79 -6.01
N TRP A 5 -2.79 17.73 -5.83
CA TRP A 5 -3.39 16.97 -4.74
C TRP A 5 -3.27 15.46 -4.95
N ALA A 6 -3.54 14.98 -6.17
CA ALA A 6 -3.42 13.56 -6.50
C ALA A 6 -1.98 13.06 -6.31
N LEU A 7 -0.98 13.87 -6.68
CA LEU A 7 0.43 13.57 -6.44
C LEU A 7 0.77 13.45 -4.96
N ARG A 8 0.37 14.44 -4.14
CA ARG A 8 0.63 14.43 -2.69
C ARG A 8 -0.09 13.28 -1.99
N ALA A 9 -1.34 13.02 -2.35
CA ALA A 9 -2.13 11.93 -1.77
C ALA A 9 -1.57 10.56 -2.19
N GLY A 10 -1.19 10.38 -3.45
CA GLY A 10 -0.55 9.15 -3.92
C GLY A 10 0.81 8.90 -3.25
N ALA A 11 1.63 9.94 -3.09
CA ALA A 11 2.91 9.85 -2.38
C ALA A 11 2.72 9.51 -0.89
N LEU A 12 1.76 10.13 -0.21
CA LEU A 12 1.45 9.83 1.19
C LEU A 12 0.91 8.40 1.34
N TYR A 13 0.08 7.94 0.41
CA TYR A 13 -0.39 6.56 0.38
C TYR A 13 0.78 5.58 0.29
N MET A 14 1.68 5.78 -0.69
CA MET A 14 2.86 4.95 -0.88
C MET A 14 3.76 4.97 0.36
N ALA A 15 4.06 6.14 0.92
CA ALA A 15 4.92 6.29 2.09
C ALA A 15 4.39 5.57 3.35
N LEU A 16 3.06 5.35 3.45
CA LEU A 16 2.45 4.65 4.58
C LEU A 16 2.30 3.16 4.31
N VAL A 17 1.81 2.78 3.14
CA VAL A 17 1.45 1.39 2.83
C VAL A 17 2.68 0.56 2.49
N PHE A 18 3.65 1.12 1.75
CA PHE A 18 4.86 0.40 1.33
C PHE A 18 5.69 -0.12 2.50
N PRO A 19 6.20 0.72 3.44
CA PRO A 19 7.04 0.21 4.52
C PRO A 19 6.29 -0.75 5.43
N ALA A 20 4.99 -0.51 5.67
CA ALA A 20 4.19 -1.39 6.49
C ALA A 20 3.97 -2.76 5.84
N ALA A 21 3.75 -2.82 4.52
CA ALA A 21 3.67 -4.07 3.78
C ALA A 21 5.01 -4.81 3.78
N VAL A 22 6.14 -4.10 3.61
CA VAL A 22 7.49 -4.69 3.68
C VAL A 22 7.75 -5.29 5.07
N LEU A 23 7.44 -4.56 6.15
CA LEU A 23 7.61 -5.05 7.52
C LEU A 23 6.75 -6.29 7.80
N LEU A 24 5.51 -6.30 7.31
CA LEU A 24 4.64 -7.48 7.36
C LEU A 24 5.25 -8.67 6.60
N GLY A 25 5.83 -8.44 5.43
CA GLY A 25 6.52 -9.45 4.64
C GLY A 25 7.72 -10.05 5.37
N VAL A 26 8.54 -9.21 6.00
CA VAL A 26 9.67 -9.65 6.83
C VAL A 26 9.17 -10.48 8.00
N LEU A 27 8.15 -9.99 8.74
CA LEU A 27 7.55 -10.72 9.85
C LEU A 27 6.98 -12.06 9.40
N ARG A 28 6.36 -12.11 8.21
CA ARG A 28 5.83 -13.34 7.63
C ARG A 28 6.93 -14.35 7.40
N VAL A 29 8.03 -13.97 6.77
CA VAL A 29 9.11 -14.89 6.42
C VAL A 29 9.86 -15.35 7.67
N VAL A 30 10.21 -14.41 8.57
CA VAL A 30 11.06 -14.70 9.73
C VAL A 30 10.31 -15.43 10.85
N VAL A 31 9.03 -15.10 11.07
CA VAL A 31 8.26 -15.59 12.23
C VAL A 31 7.12 -16.52 11.82
N LEU A 32 6.24 -16.08 10.92
CA LEU A 32 5.02 -16.84 10.62
C LEU A 32 5.29 -18.09 9.78
N THR A 33 6.23 -18.02 8.84
CA THR A 33 6.57 -19.13 7.93
C THR A 33 7.14 -20.34 8.70
N PRO A 34 8.13 -20.20 9.61
CA PRO A 34 8.59 -21.33 10.41
C PRO A 34 7.54 -21.84 11.41
N ALA A 35 6.64 -21.00 11.90
CA ALA A 35 5.63 -21.40 12.90
C ALA A 35 4.37 -22.07 12.30
N LEU A 36 3.89 -21.56 11.16
CA LEU A 36 2.58 -21.93 10.58
C LEU A 36 2.68 -22.61 9.21
N GLY A 37 3.88 -22.61 8.62
CA GLY A 37 4.12 -23.03 7.25
C GLY A 37 3.80 -21.92 6.23
N PRO A 38 4.34 -22.02 4.99
CA PRO A 38 4.30 -20.93 4.01
C PRO A 38 2.88 -20.51 3.61
N LEU A 39 2.00 -21.48 3.36
CA LEU A 39 0.66 -21.21 2.82
C LEU A 39 -0.23 -20.47 3.83
N ARG A 40 -0.20 -20.89 5.10
CA ARG A 40 -0.98 -20.28 6.17
C ARG A 40 -0.46 -18.89 6.54
N ALA A 41 0.86 -18.72 6.51
CA ALA A 41 1.51 -17.44 6.73
C ALA A 41 1.08 -16.40 5.69
N VAL A 42 1.03 -16.78 4.40
CA VAL A 42 0.53 -15.91 3.32
C VAL A 42 -0.97 -15.64 3.45
N ALA A 43 -1.77 -16.68 3.74
CA ALA A 43 -3.21 -16.53 3.91
C ALA A 43 -3.58 -15.56 5.04
N LEU A 44 -2.75 -15.46 6.09
CA LEU A 44 -2.92 -14.50 7.17
C LEU A 44 -2.44 -13.09 6.78
N GLU A 45 -1.35 -12.99 6.03
CA GLU A 45 -0.79 -11.70 5.61
C GLU A 45 -1.70 -10.95 4.63
N LEU A 46 -2.25 -11.64 3.63
CA LEU A 46 -3.10 -11.05 2.58
C LEU A 46 -4.23 -10.15 3.14
N PRO A 47 -5.08 -10.61 4.08
CA PRO A 47 -6.14 -9.78 4.64
C PRO A 47 -5.60 -8.61 5.48
N LEU A 48 -4.45 -8.76 6.14
CA LEU A 48 -3.84 -7.69 6.92
C LEU A 48 -3.33 -6.55 6.03
N VAL A 49 -2.59 -6.89 4.97
CA VAL A 49 -2.09 -5.93 3.99
C VAL A 49 -3.25 -5.24 3.29
N LEU A 50 -4.28 -5.99 2.89
CA LEU A 50 -5.48 -5.43 2.27
C LEU A 50 -6.24 -4.50 3.21
N ALA A 51 -6.44 -4.89 4.47
CA ALA A 51 -7.12 -4.06 5.46
C ALA A 51 -6.36 -2.76 5.71
N LEU A 52 -5.04 -2.81 5.83
CA LEU A 52 -4.18 -1.65 5.98
C LEU A 52 -4.29 -0.71 4.78
N ALA A 53 -4.07 -1.23 3.56
CA ALA A 53 -4.18 -0.49 2.31
C ALA A 53 -5.55 0.20 2.20
N TRP A 54 -6.62 -0.53 2.50
CA TRP A 54 -7.97 0.00 2.47
C TRP A 54 -8.17 1.12 3.51
N ILE A 55 -7.72 0.94 4.76
CA ILE A 55 -7.84 1.97 5.81
C ILE A 55 -7.13 3.26 5.38
N VAL A 56 -5.92 3.16 4.84
CA VAL A 56 -5.16 4.33 4.36
C VAL A 56 -5.88 5.00 3.20
N ALA A 57 -6.34 4.24 2.21
CA ALA A 57 -7.11 4.77 1.08
C ALA A 57 -8.38 5.51 1.55
N ARG A 58 -9.16 4.89 2.46
CA ARG A 58 -10.36 5.52 3.04
C ARG A 58 -10.03 6.82 3.77
N ARG A 59 -8.96 6.84 4.57
CA ARG A 59 -8.57 8.04 5.32
C ARG A 59 -8.18 9.18 4.38
N LEU A 60 -7.40 8.91 3.34
CA LEU A 60 -7.03 9.92 2.36
C LEU A 60 -8.23 10.45 1.57
N LEU A 61 -9.14 9.57 1.15
CA LEU A 61 -10.35 9.96 0.43
C LEU A 61 -11.35 10.73 1.30
N ARG A 62 -11.39 10.46 2.61
CA ARG A 62 -12.22 11.21 3.57
C ARG A 62 -11.61 12.57 3.92
N ALA A 63 -10.29 12.70 3.92
CA ALA A 63 -9.59 13.94 4.27
C ALA A 63 -9.86 15.07 3.26
N ARG A 64 -10.13 14.76 1.99
CA ARG A 64 -10.61 15.73 1.00
C ARG A 64 -11.61 15.13 0.01
N PRO A 65 -12.80 15.73 -0.16
CA PRO A 65 -13.69 15.39 -1.24
C PRO A 65 -13.02 15.69 -2.58
N ALA A 66 -12.77 14.66 -3.37
CA ALA A 66 -12.21 14.77 -4.71
C ALA A 66 -13.17 14.17 -5.76
N PRO A 67 -13.25 14.74 -6.97
CA PRO A 67 -14.03 14.16 -8.05
C PRO A 67 -13.47 12.79 -8.49
N PRO A 68 -14.28 11.93 -9.11
CA PRO A 68 -13.87 10.55 -9.45
C PRO A 68 -12.56 10.47 -10.22
N GLY A 69 -12.34 11.36 -11.20
CA GLY A 69 -11.10 11.41 -11.99
C GLY A 69 -9.85 11.71 -11.15
N ALA A 70 -9.96 12.57 -10.13
CA ALA A 70 -8.85 12.85 -9.23
C ALA A 70 -8.54 11.68 -8.29
N ARG A 71 -9.55 10.87 -7.93
CA ARG A 71 -9.36 9.64 -7.14
C ARG A 71 -8.65 8.56 -7.95
N LEU A 72 -9.01 8.40 -9.23
CA LEU A 72 -8.31 7.53 -10.17
C LEU A 72 -6.85 7.96 -10.36
N ALA A 73 -6.61 9.27 -10.57
CA ALA A 73 -5.26 9.80 -10.69
C ALA A 73 -4.41 9.55 -9.43
N MET A 74 -4.98 9.72 -8.22
CA MET A 74 -4.30 9.38 -6.96
C MET A 74 -3.93 7.89 -6.93
N GLY A 75 -4.86 7.00 -7.29
CA GLY A 75 -4.63 5.56 -7.34
C GLY A 75 -3.53 5.18 -8.33
N ALA A 76 -3.54 5.76 -9.53
CA ALA A 76 -2.52 5.54 -10.55
C ALA A 76 -1.14 6.01 -10.08
N VAL A 77 -1.05 7.20 -9.46
CA VAL A 77 0.21 7.70 -8.87
C VAL A 77 0.71 6.76 -7.78
N ALA A 78 -0.17 6.36 -6.84
CA ALA A 78 0.20 5.43 -5.78
C ALA A 78 0.72 4.10 -6.34
N PHE A 79 0.04 3.53 -7.34
CA PHE A 79 0.45 2.30 -8.00
C PHE A 79 1.82 2.44 -8.69
N CYS A 80 2.03 3.48 -9.49
CA CYS A 80 3.31 3.71 -10.17
C CYS A 80 4.45 3.88 -9.16
N LEU A 81 4.24 4.65 -8.08
CA LEU A 81 5.25 4.83 -7.04
C LEU A 81 5.58 3.52 -6.31
N LEU A 82 4.57 2.70 -6.03
CA LEU A 82 4.76 1.39 -5.41
C LEU A 82 5.55 0.44 -6.32
N MET A 83 5.20 0.36 -7.61
CA MET A 83 5.91 -0.47 -8.58
C MET A 83 7.36 -0.01 -8.78
N LEU A 84 7.62 1.30 -8.84
CA LEU A 84 8.98 1.81 -8.92
C LEU A 84 9.80 1.45 -7.67
N ALA A 85 9.21 1.54 -6.48
CA ALA A 85 9.88 1.16 -5.25
C ALA A 85 10.15 -0.34 -5.17
N GLU A 86 9.21 -1.17 -5.63
CA GLU A 86 9.38 -2.62 -5.70
C GLU A 86 10.48 -3.02 -6.70
N LEU A 87 10.50 -2.42 -7.89
CA LEU A 87 11.58 -2.61 -8.86
C LEU A 87 12.94 -2.17 -8.33
N ALA A 88 13.00 -1.07 -7.57
CA ALA A 88 14.24 -0.58 -6.97
C ALA A 88 14.78 -1.52 -5.87
N LEU A 89 13.91 -2.25 -5.17
CA LEU A 89 14.29 -3.23 -4.16
C LEU A 89 14.48 -4.66 -4.71
N ALA A 90 14.14 -4.92 -5.96
CA ALA A 90 14.20 -6.24 -6.57
C ALA A 90 15.62 -6.74 -6.90
N VAL A 91 16.66 -6.17 -6.27
CA VAL A 91 18.08 -6.49 -6.50
C VAL A 91 18.62 -7.50 -5.50
#